data_AF-A0AAD9L2F1-F1
#
_entry.id   AF-A0AAD9L2F1-F1
#
_cell.length_a   1.000
_cell.length_b   1.000
_cell.length_c   1.000
_cell.angle_alpha   90.00
_cell.angle_beta   90.00
_cell.angle_gamma   90.00
#
_symmetry.space_group_name_H-M   'P 1'
#
loop_
_entity.id
_entity.type
_entity.pdbx_description
1 polymer ?
#
loop_
_entity_poly.entity_id
_entity_poly.type
_entity_poly.pdbx_seq_one_letter_code
_entity_poly.pdbx_strand_id
1 'polypeptide(L)'
;MSTRAKMSKSATKGGKKGKDKMASKRNAVTDLTDQNEALLKEKEALQQEIAQTTTKLSALVHRLVDSLTEKARKKKFHFTKETDPMKLEVPVLFGIIDYLAENRQQQDVSVAARINELETRVTEMSMDVARLTMKTMAYETGFADLLKCQTVDEVENRVYELQFVANQEYQTFAVNDPQKPAMIASNISLDSDSHNDMARLLNLDPPAVKARGDTHIKDLDPDLKVFIIKNLSQEKASRVDWRILAERFGIADETISRWEEMKHSLPMGKVLAAWADNPGATVRLLHRHLMSPQMRCTLLAKRIADYYEVD
;
A
#
# COMPACT_ATOMS: atom_id res chain seq x y z
N MET A 1 -96.05 95.00 -18.02
CA MET A 1 -96.23 93.62 -18.51
C MET A 1 -95.03 93.31 -19.40
N SER A 2 -94.07 92.49 -18.94
CA SER A 2 -94.01 91.02 -19.16
C SER A 2 -93.74 90.71 -20.64
N THR A 3 -92.73 89.97 -21.10
CA THR A 3 -91.79 89.05 -20.46
C THR A 3 -90.63 88.78 -21.43
N ARG A 4 -89.43 88.56 -20.89
CA ARG A 4 -88.21 88.12 -21.57
C ARG A 4 -88.28 86.60 -21.79
N ALA A 5 -88.07 86.11 -23.01
CA ALA A 5 -87.89 84.68 -23.28
C ALA A 5 -86.61 84.46 -24.11
N LYS A 6 -85.59 83.89 -23.45
CA LYS A 6 -84.40 83.30 -24.06
C LYS A 6 -84.78 81.91 -24.57
N MET A 7 -84.47 81.60 -25.84
CA MET A 7 -84.31 80.22 -26.29
C MET A 7 -82.83 79.94 -26.58
N SER A 8 -82.30 79.02 -25.79
CA SER A 8 -80.94 78.51 -25.82
C SER A 8 -80.73 77.53 -26.96
N LYS A 9 -79.67 77.73 -27.75
CA LYS A 9 -79.05 76.67 -28.56
C LYS A 9 -78.23 75.77 -27.62
N SER A 10 -78.64 74.51 -27.48
CA SER A 10 -77.85 73.45 -26.86
C SER A 10 -76.75 72.99 -27.83
N ALA A 11 -75.53 73.48 -27.63
CA ALA A 11 -74.34 72.87 -28.22
C ALA A 11 -73.85 71.74 -27.30
N THR A 12 -73.93 70.52 -27.79
CA THR A 12 -73.44 69.29 -27.16
C THR A 12 -71.92 69.36 -26.94
N LYS A 13 -71.48 69.79 -25.75
CA LYS A 13 -70.10 69.61 -25.25
C LYS A 13 -69.97 68.24 -24.60
N GLY A 14 -69.83 67.19 -25.41
CA GLY A 14 -69.46 65.84 -24.95
C GLY A 14 -68.16 65.42 -25.62
N GLY A 15 -66.99 65.72 -25.04
CA GLY A 15 -65.73 65.37 -25.71
C GLY A 15 -64.45 65.30 -24.87
N LYS A 16 -64.42 65.77 -23.62
CA LYS A 16 -63.14 65.87 -22.86
C LYS A 16 -62.90 64.75 -21.83
N LYS A 17 -63.95 64.15 -21.23
CA LYS A 17 -63.79 63.04 -20.25
C LYS A 17 -63.43 61.66 -20.85
N GLY A 18 -63.54 61.50 -22.18
CA GLY A 18 -63.20 60.25 -22.88
C GLY A 18 -61.72 60.10 -23.24
N LYS A 19 -60.99 61.22 -23.41
CA LYS A 19 -59.58 61.20 -23.85
C LYS A 19 -58.62 60.74 -22.76
N ASP A 20 -58.78 61.21 -21.52
CA ASP A 20 -57.90 60.83 -20.40
C ASP A 20 -58.10 59.37 -19.96
N LYS A 21 -59.34 58.87 -19.99
CA LYS A 21 -59.62 57.43 -19.75
C LYS A 21 -59.08 56.53 -20.87
N MET A 22 -59.04 57.00 -22.11
CA MET A 22 -58.41 56.25 -23.21
C MET A 22 -56.88 56.26 -23.11
N ALA A 23 -56.27 57.36 -22.68
CA ALA A 23 -54.82 57.43 -22.48
C ALA A 23 -54.36 56.52 -21.33
N SER A 24 -55.06 56.54 -20.18
CA SER A 24 -54.76 55.64 -19.05
C SER A 24 -54.96 54.16 -19.40
N LYS A 25 -56.00 53.82 -20.19
CA LYS A 25 -56.17 52.45 -20.69
C LYS A 25 -55.09 52.05 -21.69
N ARG A 26 -54.62 52.97 -22.54
CA ARG A 26 -53.51 52.68 -23.47
C ARG A 26 -52.21 52.40 -22.72
N ASN A 27 -51.90 53.18 -21.67
CA ASN A 27 -50.70 52.96 -20.86
C ASN A 27 -50.77 51.63 -20.09
N ALA A 28 -51.93 51.28 -19.51
CA ALA A 28 -52.10 49.98 -18.87
C ALA A 28 -51.98 48.81 -19.85
N VAL A 29 -52.41 49.00 -21.11
CA VAL A 29 -52.26 48.01 -22.16
C VAL A 29 -50.80 47.87 -22.60
N THR A 30 -50.04 48.97 -22.74
CA THR A 30 -48.60 48.90 -23.03
C THR A 30 -47.84 48.23 -21.90
N ASP A 31 -48.11 48.58 -20.64
CA ASP A 31 -47.44 47.97 -19.47
C ASP A 31 -47.72 46.46 -19.38
N LEU A 32 -48.95 46.03 -19.65
CA LEU A 32 -49.31 44.61 -19.71
C LEU A 32 -48.69 43.89 -20.93
N THR A 33 -48.48 44.61 -22.03
CA THR A 33 -47.82 44.05 -23.22
C THR A 33 -46.34 43.83 -22.95
N ASP A 34 -45.67 44.80 -22.31
CA ASP A 34 -44.27 44.71 -21.93
C ASP A 34 -44.04 43.63 -20.86
N GLN A 35 -44.95 43.48 -19.89
CA GLN A 35 -44.90 42.39 -18.91
C GLN A 35 -45.11 41.01 -19.53
N ASN A 36 -46.04 40.88 -20.47
CA ASN A 36 -46.23 39.62 -21.21
C ASN A 36 -45.00 39.28 -22.07
N GLU A 37 -44.37 40.28 -22.69
CA GLU A 37 -43.14 40.08 -23.45
C GLU A 37 -41.99 39.64 -22.55
N ALA A 38 -41.85 40.23 -21.36
CA ALA A 38 -40.86 39.83 -20.36
C ALA A 38 -41.09 38.39 -19.86
N LEU A 39 -42.32 38.03 -19.52
CA LEU A 39 -42.69 36.67 -19.08
C LEU A 39 -42.49 35.62 -20.18
N LEU A 40 -42.75 35.98 -21.45
CA LEU A 40 -42.46 35.10 -22.59
C LEU A 40 -40.96 34.85 -22.73
N LYS A 41 -40.13 35.89 -22.63
CA LYS A 41 -38.67 35.76 -22.65
C LYS A 41 -38.16 34.91 -21.49
N GLU A 42 -38.70 35.10 -20.29
CA GLU A 42 -38.34 34.29 -19.11
C GLU A 42 -38.75 32.82 -19.27
N LYS A 43 -39.96 32.57 -19.79
CA LYS A 43 -40.42 31.21 -20.09
C LYS A 43 -39.54 30.52 -21.13
N GLU A 44 -39.16 31.23 -22.20
CA GLU A 44 -38.25 30.70 -23.22
C GLU A 44 -36.87 30.39 -22.64
N ALA A 45 -36.33 31.27 -21.79
CA ALA A 45 -35.06 31.05 -21.11
C ALA A 45 -35.10 29.81 -20.19
N LEU A 46 -36.15 29.67 -19.38
CA LEU A 46 -36.33 28.50 -18.51
C LEU A 46 -36.53 27.21 -19.30
N GLN A 47 -37.26 27.26 -20.43
CA GLN A 47 -37.41 26.10 -21.32
C GLN A 47 -36.07 25.68 -21.93
N GLN A 48 -35.23 26.66 -22.31
CA GLN A 48 -33.89 26.38 -22.82
C GLN A 48 -32.99 25.77 -21.74
N GLU A 49 -33.07 26.25 -20.50
CA GLU A 49 -32.32 25.71 -19.36
C GLU A 49 -32.77 24.28 -19.00
N ILE A 50 -34.08 24.01 -18.99
CA ILE A 50 -34.64 22.67 -18.81
C ILE A 50 -34.13 21.72 -19.90
N ALA A 51 -34.13 22.16 -21.17
CA ALA A 51 -33.61 21.35 -22.27
C ALA A 51 -32.12 21.02 -22.05
N GLN A 52 -31.28 22.02 -21.73
CA GLN A 52 -29.86 21.83 -21.49
C GLN A 52 -29.56 20.89 -20.32
N THR A 53 -30.26 21.07 -19.19
CA THR A 53 -30.10 20.22 -18.00
C THR A 53 -30.57 18.79 -18.26
N THR A 54 -31.65 18.61 -19.02
CA THR A 54 -32.13 17.29 -19.43
C THR A 54 -31.11 16.56 -20.31
N THR A 55 -30.48 17.25 -21.26
CA THR A 55 -29.42 16.66 -22.09
C THR A 55 -28.20 16.27 -21.27
N LYS A 56 -27.76 17.14 -20.34
CA LYS A 56 -26.62 16.83 -19.45
C LYS A 56 -26.93 15.64 -18.55
N LEU A 57 -28.13 15.59 -17.97
CA LEU A 57 -28.57 14.49 -17.13
C LEU A 57 -28.59 13.18 -17.91
N SER A 58 -29.15 13.19 -19.14
CA SER A 58 -29.14 12.03 -20.02
C SER A 58 -27.73 11.51 -20.28
N ALA A 59 -26.80 12.38 -20.66
CA ALA A 59 -25.41 11.98 -20.88
C ALA A 59 -24.76 11.36 -19.63
N LEU A 60 -25.05 11.89 -18.44
CA LEU A 60 -24.51 11.37 -17.18
C LEU A 60 -25.11 10.00 -16.83
N VAL A 61 -26.43 9.84 -16.98
CA VAL A 61 -27.11 8.58 -16.68
C VAL A 61 -26.67 7.48 -17.64
N HIS A 62 -26.51 7.79 -18.93
CA HIS A 62 -25.94 6.85 -19.90
C HIS A 62 -24.51 6.43 -19.51
N ARG A 63 -23.63 7.39 -19.17
CA ARG A 63 -22.26 7.06 -18.72
C ARG A 63 -22.25 6.20 -17.45
N LEU A 64 -23.14 6.49 -16.51
CA LEU A 64 -23.26 5.74 -15.26
C LEU A 64 -23.65 4.29 -15.54
N VAL A 65 -24.71 4.06 -16.32
CA VAL A 65 -25.12 2.71 -16.73
C VAL A 65 -24.02 2.04 -17.57
N ASP A 66 -23.32 2.81 -18.40
CA ASP A 66 -22.26 2.27 -19.24
C ASP A 66 -21.05 1.78 -18.46
N SER A 67 -20.75 2.43 -17.34
CA SER A 67 -19.68 2.01 -16.43
C SER A 67 -19.96 0.70 -15.68
N LEU A 68 -21.20 0.19 -15.69
CA LEU A 68 -21.53 -1.11 -15.11
C LEU A 68 -21.05 -2.25 -16.01
N THR A 69 -20.40 -3.23 -15.39
CA THR A 69 -20.05 -4.50 -16.05
C THR A 69 -21.31 -5.24 -16.52
N GLU A 70 -21.24 -5.98 -17.64
CA GLU A 70 -22.37 -6.76 -18.16
C GLU A 70 -22.97 -7.72 -17.10
N LYS A 71 -22.12 -8.28 -16.22
CA LYS A 71 -22.54 -9.16 -15.13
C LYS A 71 -23.35 -8.41 -14.07
N ALA A 72 -22.95 -7.19 -13.71
CA ALA A 72 -23.69 -6.36 -12.76
C ALA A 72 -25.03 -5.89 -13.34
N ARG A 73 -25.04 -5.47 -14.62
CA ARG A 73 -26.26 -5.09 -15.34
C ARG A 73 -27.30 -6.21 -15.30
N LYS A 74 -26.90 -7.44 -15.65
CA LYS A 74 -27.84 -8.59 -15.74
C LYS A 74 -28.23 -9.16 -14.36
N LYS A 75 -27.28 -9.33 -13.45
CA LYS A 75 -27.51 -10.05 -12.17
C LYS A 75 -28.03 -9.18 -11.03
N LYS A 76 -27.57 -7.92 -10.91
CA LYS A 76 -27.87 -7.07 -9.75
C LYS A 76 -29.00 -6.08 -10.03
N PHE A 77 -29.06 -5.56 -11.26
CA PHE A 77 -30.03 -4.53 -11.64
C PHE A 77 -31.01 -4.96 -12.74
N HIS A 78 -30.85 -6.19 -13.26
CA HIS A 78 -31.72 -6.80 -14.28
C HIS A 78 -31.92 -5.96 -15.56
N PHE A 79 -30.90 -5.20 -15.96
CA PHE A 79 -30.91 -4.43 -17.20
C PHE A 79 -30.62 -5.31 -18.42
N THR A 80 -31.40 -5.11 -19.47
CA THR A 80 -31.11 -5.59 -20.82
C THR A 80 -30.39 -4.49 -21.61
N LYS A 81 -29.74 -4.84 -22.74
CA LYS A 81 -29.09 -3.84 -23.62
C LYS A 81 -30.07 -2.81 -24.20
N GLU A 82 -31.37 -3.08 -24.14
CA GLU A 82 -32.46 -2.25 -24.65
C GLU A 82 -33.12 -1.38 -23.57
N THR A 83 -32.67 -1.48 -22.31
CA THR A 83 -33.24 -0.68 -21.22
C THR A 83 -32.85 0.79 -21.39
N ASP A 84 -33.85 1.66 -21.49
CA ASP A 84 -33.66 3.12 -21.56
C ASP A 84 -33.19 3.66 -20.20
N PRO A 85 -31.95 4.18 -20.08
CA PRO A 85 -31.40 4.67 -18.83
C PRO A 85 -32.17 5.86 -18.25
N MET A 86 -32.86 6.65 -19.08
CA MET A 86 -33.64 7.81 -18.62
C MET A 86 -34.98 7.42 -17.98
N LYS A 87 -35.41 6.17 -18.12
CA LYS A 87 -36.63 5.65 -17.48
C LYS A 87 -36.35 4.96 -16.15
N LEU A 88 -35.10 4.97 -15.67
CA LEU A 88 -34.73 4.38 -14.40
C LEU A 88 -35.25 5.21 -13.24
N GLU A 89 -35.79 4.53 -12.24
CA GLU A 89 -36.19 5.18 -11.00
C GLU A 89 -34.96 5.68 -10.23
N VAL A 90 -35.11 6.81 -9.55
CA VAL A 90 -34.04 7.45 -8.75
C VAL A 90 -33.37 6.49 -7.75
N PRO A 91 -34.10 5.61 -7.01
CA PRO A 91 -33.48 4.64 -6.10
C PRO A 91 -32.54 3.65 -6.80
N VAL A 92 -32.86 3.28 -8.04
CA VAL A 92 -32.03 2.37 -8.84
C VAL A 92 -30.73 3.06 -9.24
N LEU A 93 -30.79 4.34 -9.63
CA LEU A 93 -29.60 5.14 -9.94
C LEU A 93 -28.67 5.27 -8.74
N PHE A 94 -29.21 5.51 -7.54
CA PHE A 94 -28.40 5.52 -6.31
C PHE A 94 -27.76 4.16 -6.03
N GLY A 95 -28.51 3.07 -6.16
CA GLY A 95 -27.95 1.72 -6.00
C GLY A 95 -26.82 1.40 -6.98
N ILE A 96 -26.87 1.93 -8.20
CA ILE A 96 -25.77 1.84 -9.19
C ILE A 96 -24.55 2.61 -8.72
N ILE A 97 -24.73 3.84 -8.23
CA ILE A 97 -23.64 4.69 -7.73
C ILE A 97 -22.94 4.00 -6.55
N ASP A 98 -23.71 3.50 -5.59
CA ASP A 98 -23.17 2.82 -4.40
C ASP A 98 -22.38 1.57 -4.80
N TYR A 99 -22.91 0.78 -5.74
CA TYR A 99 -22.21 -0.40 -6.25
C TYR A 99 -20.89 -0.06 -6.95
N LEU A 100 -20.86 1.00 -7.75
CA LEU A 100 -19.63 1.45 -8.42
C LEU A 100 -18.62 1.99 -7.40
N ALA A 101 -19.08 2.69 -6.35
CA ALA A 101 -18.22 3.17 -5.28
C ALA A 101 -17.58 2.02 -4.50
N GLU A 102 -18.36 1.00 -4.12
CA GLU A 102 -17.87 -0.20 -3.43
C GLU A 102 -16.84 -0.97 -4.28
N ASN A 103 -17.15 -1.22 -5.55
CA ASN A 103 -16.24 -1.92 -6.46
C ASN A 103 -14.92 -1.17 -6.68
N ARG A 104 -14.98 0.17 -6.77
CA ARG A 104 -13.78 0.99 -6.92
C ARG A 104 -12.86 0.85 -5.72
N GLN A 105 -13.42 0.91 -4.51
CA GLN A 105 -12.65 0.68 -3.28
C GLN A 105 -12.01 -0.71 -3.25
N GLN A 106 -12.75 -1.76 -3.63
CA GLN A 106 -12.20 -3.11 -3.69
C GLN A 106 -11.09 -3.27 -4.74
N GLN A 107 -11.26 -2.63 -5.91
CA GLN A 107 -10.26 -2.65 -6.97
C GLN A 107 -8.98 -1.91 -6.56
N ASP A 108 -9.09 -0.75 -5.91
CA ASP A 108 -7.94 0.00 -5.40
C ASP A 108 -7.16 -0.80 -4.35
N VAL A 109 -7.87 -1.49 -3.44
CA VAL A 109 -7.24 -2.41 -2.47
C VAL A 109 -6.56 -3.59 -3.17
N SER A 110 -7.19 -4.16 -4.21
CA SER A 110 -6.63 -5.27 -4.97
C SER A 110 -5.37 -4.88 -5.76
N VAL A 111 -5.37 -3.70 -6.38
CA VAL A 111 -4.21 -3.17 -7.11
C VAL A 111 -3.08 -2.85 -6.14
N ALA A 112 -3.38 -2.22 -4.99
CA ALA A 112 -2.39 -1.94 -3.95
C ALA A 112 -1.74 -3.23 -3.41
N ALA A 113 -2.54 -4.28 -3.17
CA ALA A 113 -2.02 -5.58 -2.75
C ALA A 113 -1.09 -6.19 -3.82
N ARG A 114 -1.46 -6.09 -5.10
CA ARG A 114 -0.64 -6.59 -6.21
C ARG A 114 0.66 -5.81 -6.37
N ILE A 115 0.63 -4.48 -6.18
CA ILE A 115 1.84 -3.64 -6.19
C ILE A 115 2.78 -4.06 -5.07
N ASN A 116 2.27 -4.22 -3.84
CA ASN A 116 3.08 -4.66 -2.70
C ASN A 116 3.74 -6.04 -2.94
N GLU A 117 3.01 -6.99 -3.55
CA GLU A 117 3.56 -8.29 -3.94
C GLU A 117 4.71 -8.14 -4.96
N LEU A 118 4.50 -7.33 -6.00
CA LEU A 118 5.51 -7.07 -7.02
C LEU A 118 6.75 -6.38 -6.45
N GLU A 119 6.58 -5.38 -5.59
CA GLU A 119 7.67 -4.69 -4.90
C GLU A 119 8.49 -5.65 -4.02
N THR A 120 7.81 -6.57 -3.34
CA THR A 120 8.47 -7.60 -2.53
C THR A 120 9.31 -8.51 -3.41
N ARG A 121 8.76 -9.02 -4.52
CA ARG A 121 9.47 -9.89 -5.45
C ARG A 121 10.67 -9.22 -6.11
N VAL A 122 10.55 -7.94 -6.48
CA VAL A 122 11.66 -7.15 -7.04
C VAL A 122 12.78 -6.98 -6.00
N THR A 123 12.42 -6.77 -4.73
CA THR A 123 13.38 -6.66 -3.63
C THR A 123 14.12 -7.98 -3.42
N GLU A 124 13.41 -9.11 -3.41
CA GLU A 124 14.00 -10.45 -3.31
C GLU A 124 14.98 -10.72 -4.44
N MET A 125 14.57 -10.46 -5.69
CA MET A 125 15.44 -10.61 -6.86
C MET A 125 16.68 -9.72 -6.77
N SER A 126 16.53 -8.49 -6.27
CA SER A 126 17.65 -7.57 -6.10
C SER A 126 18.63 -8.05 -5.03
N MET A 127 18.14 -8.66 -3.95
CA MET A 127 18.99 -9.31 -2.95
C MET A 127 19.73 -10.52 -3.52
N ASP A 128 19.06 -11.33 -4.35
CA ASP A 128 19.69 -12.48 -5.00
C ASP A 128 20.78 -12.05 -6.00
N VAL A 129 20.52 -11.00 -6.78
CA VAL A 129 21.53 -10.40 -7.67
C VAL A 129 22.72 -9.90 -6.85
N ALA A 130 22.50 -9.15 -5.77
CA ALA A 130 23.58 -8.68 -4.92
C ALA A 130 24.41 -9.83 -4.33
N ARG A 131 23.74 -10.90 -3.89
CA ARG A 131 24.40 -12.12 -3.36
C ARG A 131 25.26 -12.79 -4.44
N LEU A 132 24.74 -12.92 -5.66
CA LEU A 132 25.49 -13.48 -6.79
C LEU A 132 26.67 -12.60 -7.16
N THR A 133 26.50 -11.28 -7.23
CA THR A 133 27.58 -10.34 -7.51
C THR A 133 28.70 -10.43 -6.47
N MET A 134 28.36 -10.50 -5.17
CA MET A 134 29.36 -10.70 -4.12
C MET A 134 30.11 -12.03 -4.27
N LYS A 135 29.40 -13.12 -4.60
CA LYS A 135 30.03 -14.41 -4.88
C LYS A 135 30.98 -14.33 -6.07
N THR A 136 30.56 -13.71 -7.17
CA THR A 136 31.40 -13.53 -8.36
C THR A 136 32.67 -12.76 -8.03
N MET A 137 32.57 -11.63 -7.33
CA MET A 137 33.74 -10.85 -6.91
C MET A 137 34.68 -11.64 -5.99
N ALA A 138 34.12 -12.42 -5.06
CA ALA A 138 34.91 -13.28 -4.17
C ALA A 138 35.68 -14.33 -4.97
N TYR A 139 35.03 -15.00 -5.92
CA TYR A 139 35.69 -15.97 -6.80
C TYR A 139 36.76 -15.33 -7.67
N GLU A 140 36.46 -14.21 -8.34
CA GLU A 140 37.44 -13.51 -9.18
C GLU A 140 38.70 -13.10 -8.40
N THR A 141 38.51 -12.54 -7.20
CA THR A 141 39.60 -12.15 -6.31
C THR A 141 40.37 -13.37 -5.81
N GLY A 142 39.65 -14.40 -5.38
CA GLY A 142 40.24 -15.64 -4.89
C GLY A 142 41.03 -16.40 -5.94
N PHE A 143 40.54 -16.47 -7.18
CA PHE A 143 41.27 -17.06 -8.29
C PHE A 143 42.55 -16.27 -8.60
N ALA A 144 42.50 -14.94 -8.56
CA ALA A 144 43.68 -14.11 -8.75
C ALA A 144 44.74 -14.33 -7.64
N ASP A 145 44.32 -14.66 -6.42
CA ASP A 145 45.21 -14.95 -5.30
C ASP A 145 45.75 -16.39 -5.33
N LEU A 146 44.93 -17.36 -5.74
CA LEU A 146 45.37 -18.76 -5.94
C LEU A 146 46.50 -18.86 -6.97
N LEU A 147 46.48 -18.03 -8.01
CA LEU A 147 47.55 -17.95 -9.01
C LEU A 147 48.89 -17.46 -8.43
N LYS A 148 48.89 -16.84 -7.24
CA LYS A 148 50.09 -16.32 -6.56
C LYS A 148 50.65 -17.26 -5.49
N CYS A 149 49.88 -18.28 -5.09
CA CYS A 149 50.30 -19.26 -4.09
C CYS A 149 51.45 -20.11 -4.63
N GLN A 150 52.44 -20.40 -3.78
CA GLN A 150 53.63 -21.18 -4.16
C GLN A 150 53.61 -22.59 -3.58
N THR A 151 52.74 -22.84 -2.60
CA THR A 151 52.62 -24.13 -1.92
C THR A 151 51.20 -24.67 -1.98
N VAL A 152 51.07 -25.99 -1.87
CA VAL A 152 49.77 -26.68 -1.89
C VAL A 152 48.94 -26.32 -0.65
N ASP A 153 49.58 -26.16 0.51
CA ASP A 153 48.90 -25.77 1.75
C ASP A 153 48.32 -24.34 1.68
N GLU A 154 49.01 -23.42 1.00
CA GLU A 154 48.48 -22.06 0.75
C GLU A 154 47.26 -22.08 -0.18
N VAL A 155 47.30 -22.91 -1.22
CA VAL A 155 46.18 -23.13 -2.13
C VAL A 155 45.00 -23.72 -1.37
N GLU A 156 45.23 -24.72 -0.53
CA GLU A 156 44.20 -25.40 0.25
C GLU A 156 43.48 -24.42 1.20
N ASN A 157 44.25 -23.66 1.98
CA ASN A 157 43.70 -22.63 2.87
C ASN A 157 42.90 -21.57 2.11
N ARG A 158 43.38 -21.13 0.94
CA ARG A 158 42.69 -20.09 0.16
C ARG A 158 41.42 -20.60 -0.51
N VAL A 159 41.37 -21.87 -0.92
CA VAL A 159 40.13 -22.50 -1.39
C VAL A 159 39.12 -22.65 -0.24
N TYR A 160 39.56 -22.97 0.98
CA TYR A 160 38.66 -23.02 2.13
C TYR A 160 38.05 -21.67 2.47
N GLU A 161 38.83 -20.60 2.42
CA GLU A 161 38.33 -19.23 2.59
C GLU A 161 37.33 -18.84 1.49
N LEU A 162 37.58 -19.23 0.24
CA LEU A 162 36.66 -19.00 -0.88
C LEU A 162 35.34 -19.76 -0.72
N GLN A 163 35.39 -21.02 -0.32
CA GLN A 163 34.20 -21.85 -0.06
C GLN A 163 33.37 -21.29 1.10
N PHE A 164 34.04 -20.78 2.15
CA PHE A 164 33.38 -20.10 3.26
C PHE A 164 32.66 -18.81 2.81
N VAL A 165 33.34 -17.94 2.06
CA VAL A 165 32.74 -16.69 1.55
C VAL A 165 31.61 -16.96 0.54
N ALA A 166 31.73 -18.02 -0.26
CA ALA A 166 30.70 -18.44 -1.20
C ALA A 166 29.54 -19.21 -0.54
N ASN A 167 29.62 -19.50 0.76
CA ASN A 167 28.68 -20.31 1.52
C ASN A 167 28.39 -21.66 0.82
N GLN A 168 29.45 -22.34 0.39
CA GLN A 168 29.41 -23.68 -0.19
C GLN A 168 29.87 -24.72 0.84
N GLU A 169 29.40 -25.96 0.70
CA GLU A 169 29.89 -27.07 1.52
C GLU A 169 31.39 -27.26 1.34
N TYR A 170 32.10 -27.44 2.45
CA TYR A 170 33.54 -27.64 2.47
C TYR A 170 33.92 -28.91 1.71
N GLN A 171 34.69 -28.78 0.63
CA GLN A 171 35.29 -29.94 -0.01
C GLN A 171 36.60 -30.29 0.69
N THR A 172 36.72 -31.52 1.17
CA THR A 172 37.95 -32.02 1.80
C THR A 172 38.97 -32.39 0.73
N PHE A 173 40.18 -31.84 0.80
CA PHE A 173 41.30 -32.26 -0.04
C PHE A 173 41.94 -33.51 0.57
N ALA A 174 41.39 -34.69 0.26
CA ALA A 174 42.05 -35.93 0.64
C ALA A 174 43.27 -36.15 -0.28
N VAL A 175 44.49 -35.91 0.24
CA VAL A 175 45.77 -36.08 -0.47
C VAL A 175 46.07 -37.56 -0.83
N ASN A 176 45.24 -38.52 -0.40
CA ASN A 176 45.41 -39.95 -0.68
C ASN A 176 44.10 -40.62 -1.14
N ASP A 177 43.54 -40.23 -2.28
CA ASP A 177 42.59 -41.10 -2.99
C ASP A 177 42.89 -41.17 -4.50
N PRO A 178 43.65 -42.18 -4.96
CA PRO A 178 43.92 -42.38 -6.37
C PRO A 178 42.75 -43.14 -7.01
N GLN A 179 41.60 -42.48 -7.19
CA GLN A 179 40.59 -42.75 -8.22
C GLN A 179 39.26 -42.08 -7.86
N LYS A 180 38.97 -40.93 -8.48
CA LYS A 180 37.66 -40.66 -9.07
C LYS A 180 37.77 -39.45 -10.01
N PRO A 181 37.67 -39.63 -11.34
CA PRO A 181 37.38 -38.51 -12.21
C PRO A 181 35.99 -38.01 -11.81
N ALA A 182 35.91 -36.77 -11.36
CA ALA A 182 34.64 -36.11 -11.10
C ALA A 182 33.85 -36.05 -12.42
N MET A 183 32.99 -37.04 -12.62
CA MET A 183 31.95 -36.99 -13.62
C MET A 183 31.05 -35.81 -13.27
N ILE A 184 31.07 -34.82 -14.14
CA ILE A 184 30.00 -33.84 -14.31
C ILE A 184 28.76 -34.66 -14.69
N ALA A 185 28.01 -35.09 -13.68
CA ALA A 185 26.69 -35.67 -13.84
C ALA A 185 25.67 -34.62 -13.42
N SER A 186 25.29 -33.81 -14.40
CA SER A 186 24.01 -33.14 -14.46
C SER A 186 22.87 -34.13 -14.17
N ASN A 187 21.84 -33.63 -13.49
CA ASN A 187 20.53 -34.25 -13.20
C ASN A 187 20.43 -35.02 -11.88
N ILE A 188 20.01 -34.33 -10.81
CA ILE A 188 19.03 -34.87 -9.85
C ILE A 188 18.04 -33.76 -9.46
N SER A 189 16.76 -34.07 -9.68
CA SER A 189 15.51 -33.50 -9.18
C SER A 189 15.53 -32.17 -8.41
N LEU A 190 14.79 -31.19 -8.97
CA LEU A 190 13.99 -30.26 -8.17
C LEU A 190 12.87 -31.06 -7.48
N ASP A 191 13.20 -31.71 -6.38
CA ASP A 191 12.20 -32.12 -5.39
C ASP A 191 12.19 -31.09 -4.26
N SER A 192 10.99 -30.61 -4.00
CA SER A 192 10.64 -29.60 -3.03
C SER A 192 10.89 -30.11 -1.61
N ASP A 193 12.07 -29.88 -1.04
CA ASP A 193 12.29 -30.01 0.42
C ASP A 193 13.54 -29.26 0.96
N SER A 194 14.19 -28.39 0.18
CA SER A 194 15.43 -27.69 0.59
C SER A 194 15.25 -26.59 1.64
N HIS A 195 14.03 -26.36 2.14
CA HIS A 195 13.81 -25.46 3.28
C HIS A 195 14.14 -26.09 4.64
N ASN A 196 14.36 -27.41 4.71
CA ASN A 196 14.70 -28.10 5.96
C ASN A 196 16.21 -28.18 6.24
N ASP A 197 17.08 -28.07 5.24
CA ASP A 197 18.53 -28.23 5.43
C ASP A 197 19.23 -26.99 6.01
N MET A 198 18.62 -25.80 5.93
CA MET A 198 19.12 -24.60 6.63
C MET A 198 18.77 -24.59 8.13
N ALA A 199 17.84 -25.44 8.59
CA ALA A 199 17.51 -25.59 10.01
C ALA A 199 18.60 -26.37 10.77
N ARG A 200 19.42 -27.16 10.06
CA ARG A 200 20.52 -27.95 10.63
C ARG A 200 21.79 -27.16 10.92
N LEU A 201 21.93 -25.94 10.38
CA LEU A 201 23.14 -25.11 10.54
C LEU A 201 23.30 -24.46 11.93
N LEU A 202 22.37 -24.68 12.87
CA LEU A 202 22.25 -23.84 14.06
C LEU A 202 22.19 -24.55 15.43
N ASN A 203 22.35 -25.88 15.52
CA ASN A 203 22.55 -26.66 16.76
C ASN A 203 21.88 -26.11 18.03
N LEU A 204 20.59 -25.77 17.93
CA LEU A 204 19.77 -25.44 19.08
C LEU A 204 18.56 -26.36 19.00
N ASP A 205 18.30 -27.12 20.04
CA ASP A 205 17.14 -28.00 20.08
C ASP A 205 15.98 -27.20 20.68
N PRO A 206 14.87 -26.99 19.93
CA PRO A 206 13.72 -26.31 20.48
C PRO A 206 13.10 -27.16 21.61
N PRO A 207 12.58 -26.52 22.67
CA PRO A 207 11.97 -27.23 23.77
C PRO A 207 10.73 -27.99 23.30
N ALA A 208 10.48 -29.16 23.89
CA ALA A 208 9.31 -29.99 23.57
C ALA A 208 7.97 -29.27 23.80
N VAL A 209 7.96 -28.26 24.68
CA VAL A 209 6.81 -27.39 24.96
C VAL A 209 7.27 -25.94 24.87
N LYS A 210 6.56 -25.15 24.08
CA LYS A 210 6.83 -23.71 23.92
C LYS A 210 6.48 -22.96 25.21
N ALA A 211 7.30 -21.98 25.57
CA ALA A 211 6.99 -21.07 26.66
C ALA A 211 6.03 -19.96 26.21
N ARG A 212 5.40 -19.26 27.16
CA ARG A 212 4.45 -18.18 26.85
C ARG A 212 5.17 -17.00 26.21
N GLY A 213 4.60 -16.37 25.18
CA GLY A 213 5.17 -15.16 24.56
C GLY A 213 5.29 -13.96 25.51
N ASP A 214 4.51 -13.94 26.60
CA ASP A 214 4.58 -12.90 27.65
C ASP A 214 5.76 -13.10 28.62
N THR A 215 6.60 -14.12 28.39
CA THR A 215 7.84 -14.30 29.15
C THR A 215 8.70 -13.04 29.06
N HIS A 216 9.24 -12.62 30.19
CA HIS A 216 10.07 -11.43 30.26
C HIS A 216 11.45 -11.69 29.63
N ILE A 217 12.08 -10.67 29.02
CA ILE A 217 13.34 -10.83 28.29
C ILE A 217 14.53 -11.25 29.19
N LYS A 218 14.41 -11.04 30.51
CA LYS A 218 15.36 -11.53 31.52
C LYS A 218 15.39 -13.06 31.57
N ASP A 219 14.22 -13.67 31.37
CA ASP A 219 13.98 -15.12 31.44
C ASP A 219 13.95 -15.78 30.06
N LEU A 220 14.49 -15.08 29.05
CA LEU A 220 14.70 -15.63 27.71
C LEU A 220 15.68 -16.81 27.80
N ASP A 221 15.38 -17.88 27.05
CA ASP A 221 16.23 -19.05 26.92
C ASP A 221 17.70 -18.63 26.67
N PRO A 222 18.66 -19.07 27.48
CA PRO A 222 20.03 -18.57 27.44
C PRO A 222 20.70 -18.75 26.07
N ASP A 223 20.43 -19.88 25.42
CA ASP A 223 21.06 -20.21 24.15
C ASP A 223 20.45 -19.39 23.02
N LEU A 224 19.12 -19.25 23.01
CA LEU A 224 18.42 -18.35 22.11
C LEU A 224 18.85 -16.89 22.31
N LYS A 225 19.07 -16.47 23.57
CA LYS A 225 19.53 -15.13 23.92
C LYS A 225 20.92 -14.85 23.35
N VAL A 226 21.87 -15.76 23.54
CA VAL A 226 23.22 -15.63 22.96
C VAL A 226 23.16 -15.58 21.44
N PHE A 227 22.29 -16.40 20.83
CA PHE A 227 22.10 -16.42 19.39
C PHE A 227 21.57 -15.09 18.83
N ILE A 228 20.53 -14.52 19.45
CA ILE A 228 19.96 -13.21 19.08
C ILE A 228 21.02 -12.12 19.23
N ILE A 229 21.76 -12.11 20.35
CA ILE A 229 22.81 -11.13 20.61
C ILE A 229 23.88 -11.20 19.53
N LYS A 230 24.38 -12.40 19.19
CA LYS A 230 25.41 -12.56 18.16
C LYS A 230 24.94 -12.08 16.78
N ASN A 231 23.73 -12.46 16.38
CA ASN A 231 23.22 -12.12 15.04
C ASN A 231 22.94 -10.63 14.84
N LEU A 232 22.43 -9.94 15.87
CA LEU A 232 22.06 -8.53 15.78
C LEU A 232 23.21 -7.58 16.14
N SER A 233 24.28 -8.12 16.75
CA SER A 233 25.51 -7.38 17.02
C SER A 233 26.42 -7.25 15.79
N GLN A 234 26.18 -8.04 14.74
CA GLN A 234 26.92 -7.91 13.49
C GLN A 234 26.53 -6.62 12.78
N GLU A 235 27.54 -5.81 12.44
CA GLU A 235 27.32 -4.59 11.65
C GLU A 235 26.90 -4.97 10.23
N LYS A 236 25.75 -4.46 9.81
CA LYS A 236 25.22 -4.68 8.47
C LYS A 236 25.22 -3.37 7.71
N ALA A 237 25.58 -3.42 6.43
CA ALA A 237 25.56 -2.25 5.55
C ALA A 237 24.17 -1.59 5.45
N SER A 238 23.10 -2.36 5.70
CA SER A 238 21.72 -1.88 5.73
C SER A 238 21.34 -1.13 7.02
N ARG A 239 22.22 -1.06 8.04
CA ARG A 239 21.93 -0.59 9.41
C ARG A 239 20.77 -1.31 10.11
N VAL A 240 20.36 -2.47 9.60
CA VAL A 240 19.32 -3.31 10.21
C VAL A 240 19.94 -4.20 11.28
N ASP A 241 20.41 -3.54 12.33
CA ASP A 241 21.19 -4.11 13.43
C ASP A 241 20.61 -3.68 14.78
N TRP A 242 21.39 -3.88 15.84
CA TRP A 242 21.05 -3.51 17.21
C TRP A 242 20.63 -2.05 17.40
N ARG A 243 21.05 -1.12 16.52
CA ARG A 243 20.78 0.33 16.65
C ARG A 243 19.29 0.63 16.45
N ILE A 244 18.68 0.05 15.42
CA ILE A 244 17.23 0.21 15.15
C ILE A 244 16.39 -0.36 16.29
N LEU A 245 16.83 -1.48 16.88
CA LEU A 245 16.14 -2.03 18.04
C LEU A 245 16.32 -1.16 19.29
N ALA A 246 17.51 -0.63 19.51
CA ALA A 246 17.78 0.28 20.63
C ALA A 246 16.87 1.51 20.58
N GLU A 247 16.78 2.16 19.41
CA GLU A 247 15.88 3.30 19.18
C GLU A 247 14.42 2.93 19.47
N ARG A 248 13.96 1.77 18.97
CA ARG A 248 12.59 1.27 19.18
C ARG A 248 12.27 0.89 20.61
N PHE A 249 13.28 0.49 21.38
CA PHE A 249 13.14 0.23 22.81
C PHE A 249 13.17 1.51 23.64
N GLY A 250 13.30 2.68 23.00
CA GLY A 250 13.32 3.98 23.66
C GLY A 250 14.65 4.32 24.30
N ILE A 251 15.74 3.69 23.86
CA ILE A 251 17.09 4.06 24.29
C ILE A 251 17.47 5.37 23.59
N ALA A 252 17.90 6.37 24.36
CA ALA A 252 18.24 7.69 23.83
C ALA A 252 19.40 7.63 22.82
N ASP A 253 19.30 8.41 21.74
CA ASP A 253 20.26 8.42 20.63
C ASP A 253 21.68 8.71 21.10
N GLU A 254 21.86 9.55 22.12
CA GLU A 254 23.19 9.86 22.68
C GLU A 254 23.84 8.61 23.31
N THR A 255 23.03 7.70 23.85
CA THR A 255 23.52 6.43 24.42
C THR A 255 23.87 5.44 23.32
N ILE A 256 23.09 5.41 22.24
CA ILE A 256 23.35 4.57 21.06
C ILE A 256 24.66 5.01 20.39
N SER A 257 24.84 6.31 20.13
CA SER A 257 26.08 6.85 19.56
C SER A 257 27.29 6.55 20.44
N ARG A 258 27.16 6.70 21.77
CA ARG A 258 28.22 6.35 22.72
C ARG A 258 28.61 4.87 22.64
N TRP A 259 27.64 3.96 22.51
CA TRP A 259 27.93 2.53 22.37
C TRP A 259 28.54 2.16 21.01
N GLU A 260 28.19 2.89 19.95
CA GLU A 260 28.81 2.78 18.63
C GLU A 260 30.29 3.20 18.68
N GLU A 261 30.60 4.33 19.32
CA GLU A 261 31.98 4.82 19.49
C GLU A 261 32.87 3.86 20.28
N MET A 262 32.29 3.16 21.27
CA MET A 262 33.01 2.18 22.09
C MET A 262 33.35 0.88 21.35
N LYS A 263 32.85 0.67 20.12
CA LYS A 263 33.12 -0.50 19.27
C LYS A 263 33.06 -1.85 20.01
N HIS A 264 31.99 -2.05 20.77
CA HIS A 264 31.78 -3.31 21.49
C HIS A 264 31.61 -4.48 20.51
N SER A 265 32.07 -5.67 20.90
CA SER A 265 31.92 -6.89 20.11
C SER A 265 30.48 -7.42 20.08
N LEU A 266 29.69 -7.14 21.13
CA LEU A 266 28.29 -7.60 21.28
C LEU A 266 27.35 -6.49 21.79
N PRO A 267 27.17 -5.39 21.04
CA PRO A 267 26.34 -4.25 21.45
C PRO A 267 24.87 -4.62 21.72
N MET A 268 24.32 -5.62 21.01
CA MET A 268 22.94 -6.07 21.27
C MET A 268 22.75 -6.61 22.70
N GLY A 269 23.79 -7.15 23.31
CA GLY A 269 23.73 -7.60 24.71
C GLY A 269 23.45 -6.45 25.67
N LYS A 270 24.03 -5.27 25.41
CA LYS A 270 23.76 -4.05 26.19
C LYS A 270 22.36 -3.50 25.94
N VAL A 271 21.90 -3.55 24.68
CA VAL A 271 20.53 -3.16 24.31
C VAL A 271 19.51 -4.01 25.06
N LEU A 272 19.66 -5.34 25.05
CA LEU A 272 18.75 -6.22 25.78
C LEU A 272 18.84 -6.00 27.30
N ALA A 273 20.03 -5.78 27.85
CA ALA A 273 20.21 -5.51 29.27
C ALA A 273 19.51 -4.20 29.69
N ALA A 274 19.67 -3.12 28.92
CA ALA A 274 19.03 -1.84 29.19
C ALA A 274 17.50 -1.92 29.00
N TRP A 275 17.05 -2.64 27.97
CA TRP A 275 15.62 -2.83 27.74
C TRP A 275 14.96 -3.72 28.79
N ALA A 276 15.71 -4.66 29.38
CA ALA A 276 15.21 -5.59 30.39
C ALA A 276 14.75 -4.92 31.70
N ASP A 277 15.00 -3.62 31.90
CA ASP A 277 14.46 -2.87 33.03
C ASP A 277 13.06 -2.31 32.75
N ASN A 278 12.59 -2.39 31.51
CA ASN A 278 11.23 -2.03 31.13
C ASN A 278 10.26 -3.18 31.46
N PRO A 279 9.16 -2.95 32.22
CA PRO A 279 8.20 -4.00 32.55
C PRO A 279 7.48 -4.59 31.33
N GLY A 280 7.47 -3.88 30.19
CA GLY A 280 6.91 -4.35 28.93
C GLY A 280 7.90 -5.15 28.06
N ALA A 281 9.12 -5.42 28.52
CA ALA A 281 10.14 -6.12 27.74
C ALA A 281 9.88 -7.63 27.65
N THR A 282 8.89 -8.01 26.83
CA THR A 282 8.48 -9.41 26.63
C THR A 282 9.02 -10.01 25.33
N VAL A 283 9.09 -11.33 25.27
CA VAL A 283 9.51 -12.07 24.07
C VAL A 283 8.57 -11.82 22.88
N ARG A 284 7.25 -11.71 23.13
CA ARG A 284 6.26 -11.33 22.10
C ARG A 284 6.54 -9.96 21.52
N LEU A 285 6.91 -8.99 22.36
CA LEU A 285 7.23 -7.64 21.87
C LEU A 285 8.52 -7.65 21.05
N LEU A 286 9.54 -8.39 21.48
CA LEU A 286 10.77 -8.60 20.70
C LEU A 286 10.46 -9.24 19.34
N HIS A 287 9.67 -10.31 19.32
CA HIS A 287 9.23 -10.98 18.10
C HIS A 287 8.55 -10.01 17.13
N ARG A 288 7.61 -9.18 17.63
CA ARG A 288 6.92 -8.16 16.83
C ARG A 288 7.90 -7.14 16.22
N HIS A 289 8.90 -6.70 16.97
CA HIS A 289 9.90 -5.78 16.45
C HIS A 289 10.78 -6.42 15.38
N LEU A 290 11.15 -7.69 15.52
CA LEU A 290 11.93 -8.43 14.52
C LEU A 290 11.15 -8.68 13.22
N MET A 291 9.85 -8.95 13.33
CA MET A 291 8.94 -9.10 12.18
C MET A 291 8.57 -7.78 11.50
N SER A 292 8.89 -6.63 12.12
CA SER A 292 8.47 -5.33 11.59
C SER A 292 9.09 -5.05 10.20
N PRO A 293 8.40 -4.28 9.33
CA PRO A 293 8.90 -3.96 7.98
C PRO A 293 10.25 -3.25 7.97
N GLN A 294 10.65 -2.62 9.08
CA GLN A 294 11.93 -1.95 9.25
C GLN A 294 13.08 -2.90 9.62
N MET A 295 12.80 -3.98 10.37
CA MET A 295 13.81 -4.97 10.77
C MET A 295 13.89 -6.18 9.84
N ARG A 296 12.75 -6.71 9.38
CA ARG A 296 12.65 -7.89 8.50
C ARG A 296 13.57 -9.06 8.91
N CYS A 297 13.82 -9.24 10.21
CA CYS A 297 14.65 -10.31 10.75
C CYS A 297 13.83 -11.59 10.93
N THR A 298 13.19 -12.03 9.84
CA THR A 298 12.21 -13.11 9.81
C THR A 298 12.78 -14.44 10.28
N LEU A 299 14.07 -14.70 10.05
CA LEU A 299 14.76 -15.90 10.54
C LEU A 299 14.86 -15.93 12.06
N LEU A 300 15.26 -14.81 12.69
CA LEU A 300 15.32 -14.69 14.14
C LEU A 300 13.92 -14.77 14.76
N ALA A 301 12.95 -14.12 14.12
CA ALA A 301 11.57 -14.14 14.55
C ALA A 301 10.97 -15.56 14.51
N LYS A 302 11.12 -16.27 13.38
CA LYS A 302 10.72 -17.68 13.25
C LYS A 302 11.38 -18.54 14.32
N ARG A 303 12.66 -18.28 14.62
CA ARG A 303 13.36 -19.02 15.66
C ARG A 303 12.81 -18.76 17.06
N ILE A 304 12.45 -17.53 17.38
CA ILE A 304 11.75 -17.22 18.64
C ILE A 304 10.40 -17.95 18.69
N ALA A 305 9.68 -18.02 17.58
CA ALA A 305 8.41 -18.75 17.49
C ALA A 305 8.57 -20.27 17.66
N ASP A 306 9.76 -20.85 17.45
CA ASP A 306 10.03 -22.25 17.77
C ASP A 306 10.07 -22.49 19.30
N TYR A 307 10.45 -21.49 20.09
CA TYR A 307 10.62 -21.57 21.55
C TYR A 307 9.43 -20.99 22.34
N TYR A 308 8.71 -20.03 21.75
CA TYR A 308 7.68 -19.25 22.45
C TYR A 308 6.39 -19.11 21.63
N GLU A 309 5.26 -19.01 22.32
CA GLU A 309 3.93 -18.71 21.74
C GLU A 309 3.77 -17.21 21.47
N VAL A 310 4.19 -16.78 20.29
CA VAL A 310 4.30 -15.36 19.89
C VAL A 310 3.36 -14.94 18.75
N ASP A 311 2.45 -15.83 18.36
CA ASP A 311 1.35 -15.56 17.42
C ASP A 311 0.30 -14.60 18.00
#